data_AF-A0A086A8T5-F1
#
_entry.id   AF-A0A086A8T5-F1
#
_cell.length_a   1.000
_cell.length_b   1.000
_cell.length_c   1.000
_cell.angle_alpha   90.00
_cell.angle_beta   90.00
_cell.angle_gamma   90.00
#
_symmetry.space_group_name_H-M   'P 1'
#
loop_
_entity.id
_entity.type
_entity.pdbx_description
1 polymer ?
#
loop_
_entity_poly.entity_id
_entity_poly.type
_entity_poly.pdbx_seq_one_letter_code
_entity_poly.pdbx_strand_id
1 'polypeptide(L)'
;MDILKEIIKSITPFLKEKGYSKKGNSFHLKSDNNFGIINFQKSQDGNKDEVKLTINFGVYSDLLGKVVDFDYDNSKVPDVWSSQWQARIGDFLPDGHDFWWKIQPEGNLCEIISNIIDLIQNIILPEIDKRLTDEGLMKSLIKGDFTRSTAVETFKYLTIFLKAKGDIEALNEVVEKFMQQPDGKKYHNIVKEHLEEIEYSN
;
A
#
# COMPACT_ATOMS: atom_id res chain seq x y z
N MET A 1 11.54 13.51 26.16
CA MET A 1 10.57 12.42 25.90
C MET A 1 10.41 12.31 24.39
N ASP A 2 10.47 11.12 23.80
CA ASP A 2 10.27 10.95 22.35
C ASP A 2 8.82 10.53 22.10
N ILE A 3 7.95 11.53 21.88
CA ILE A 3 6.50 11.36 21.79
C ILE A 3 6.10 10.27 20.79
N LEU A 4 6.78 10.20 19.64
CA LEU A 4 6.48 9.19 18.62
C LEU A 4 6.77 7.78 19.15
N LYS A 5 7.87 7.59 19.88
CA LYS A 5 8.19 6.29 20.49
C LYS A 5 7.15 5.88 21.52
N GLU A 6 6.58 6.83 22.27
CA GLU A 6 5.52 6.55 23.23
C GLU A 6 4.21 6.16 22.57
N ILE A 7 3.78 6.89 21.54
CA ILE A 7 2.61 6.53 20.72
C ILE A 7 2.76 5.13 20.16
N ILE A 8 3.89 4.86 19.50
CA ILE A 8 4.17 3.54 18.92
C ILE A 8 4.18 2.45 20.01
N LYS A 9 4.79 2.72 21.18
CA LYS A 9 4.82 1.77 22.30
C LYS A 9 3.41 1.45 22.80
N SER A 10 2.54 2.44 22.90
CA SER A 10 1.15 2.28 23.36
C SER A 10 0.26 1.53 22.35
N ILE A 11 0.49 1.72 21.04
CA ILE A 11 -0.27 1.04 19.98
C ILE A 11 0.24 -0.38 19.70
N THR A 12 1.52 -0.66 20.01
CA THR A 12 2.14 -1.96 19.72
C THR A 12 1.35 -3.17 20.25
N PRO A 13 0.83 -3.20 21.49
CA PRO A 13 0.03 -4.31 21.98
C PRO A 13 -1.21 -4.59 21.12
N PHE A 14 -1.95 -3.55 20.74
CA PHE A 14 -3.13 -3.65 19.89
C PHE A 14 -2.79 -4.25 18.52
N LEU A 15 -1.75 -3.74 17.85
CA LEU A 15 -1.34 -4.28 16.55
C LEU A 15 -0.79 -5.71 16.62
N LYS A 16 -0.08 -6.06 17.70
CA LYS A 16 0.40 -7.43 17.93
C LYS A 16 -0.74 -8.43 18.12
N GLU A 17 -1.81 -8.03 18.81
CA GLU A 17 -3.02 -8.85 18.95
C GLU A 17 -3.66 -9.14 17.58
N LYS A 18 -3.54 -8.21 16.62
CA LYS A 18 -3.97 -8.38 15.22
C LYS A 18 -2.94 -9.10 14.34
N GLY A 19 -1.87 -9.66 14.91
CA GLY A 19 -0.86 -10.44 14.19
C GLY A 19 0.27 -9.63 13.54
N TYR A 20 0.32 -8.31 13.75
CA TYR A 20 1.39 -7.48 13.18
C TYR A 20 2.71 -7.61 13.96
N SER A 21 3.81 -7.66 13.22
CA SER A 21 5.18 -7.59 13.74
C SER A 21 5.77 -6.20 13.54
N LYS A 22 6.54 -5.71 14.51
CA LYS A 22 7.11 -4.34 14.49
C LYS A 22 8.55 -4.32 13.99
N LYS A 23 8.88 -3.38 13.11
CA LYS A 23 10.25 -3.05 12.69
C LYS A 23 10.39 -1.53 12.52
N GLY A 24 11.20 -0.90 13.37
CA GLY A 24 11.29 0.57 13.39
C GLY A 24 9.95 1.21 13.73
N ASN A 25 9.47 2.08 12.82
CA ASN A 25 8.15 2.72 12.88
C ASN A 25 7.09 2.02 12.01
N SER A 26 7.43 0.88 11.40
CA SER A 26 6.54 0.08 10.57
C SER A 26 6.04 -1.15 11.33
N PHE A 27 4.82 -1.57 10.99
CA PHE A 27 4.19 -2.80 11.42
C PHE A 27 3.81 -3.60 10.17
N HIS A 28 4.07 -4.91 10.20
CA HIS A 28 3.88 -5.79 9.05
C HIS A 28 3.06 -7.01 9.45
N LEU A 29 2.03 -7.28 8.66
CA LEU A 29 1.24 -8.50 8.68
C LEU A 29 1.59 -9.30 7.43
N LYS A 30 2.10 -10.52 7.60
CA LYS A 30 2.35 -11.42 6.47
C LYS A 30 1.14 -12.34 6.29
N SER A 31 0.60 -12.41 5.06
CA SER A 31 -0.44 -13.37 4.69
C SER A 31 -0.04 -14.03 3.38
N ASP A 32 0.17 -15.35 3.42
CA ASP A 32 0.79 -16.10 2.35
C ASP A 32 2.09 -15.43 1.88
N ASN A 33 2.12 -14.93 0.64
CA ASN A 33 3.27 -14.23 0.08
C ASN A 33 3.14 -12.70 0.17
N ASN A 34 2.01 -12.14 0.59
CA ASN A 34 1.79 -10.70 0.61
C ASN A 34 2.00 -10.10 1.99
N PHE A 35 2.21 -8.77 2.02
CA PHE A 35 2.40 -8.02 3.26
C PHE A 35 1.40 -6.87 3.36
N GLY A 36 0.67 -6.81 4.47
CA GLY A 36 -0.01 -5.60 4.93
C GLY A 36 0.95 -4.77 5.77
N ILE A 37 1.03 -3.47 5.52
CA ILE A 37 2.03 -2.60 6.13
C ILE A 37 1.36 -1.35 6.69
N ILE A 38 1.73 -0.97 7.91
CA ILE A 38 1.33 0.29 8.56
C ILE A 38 2.60 1.00 9.03
N ASN A 39 2.87 2.20 8.55
CA ASN A 39 4.03 3.00 8.92
C ASN A 39 3.62 4.32 9.57
N PHE A 40 4.21 4.61 10.72
CA PHE A 40 4.11 5.89 11.42
C PHE A 40 5.21 6.85 10.94
N GLN A 41 4.85 7.75 10.03
CA GLN A 41 5.77 8.72 9.46
C GLN A 41 5.84 9.96 10.35
N LYS A 42 7.04 10.29 10.83
CA LYS A 42 7.33 11.58 11.47
C LYS A 42 7.54 12.65 10.40
N SER A 43 7.02 13.85 10.61
CA SER A 43 7.36 14.99 9.76
C SER A 43 8.81 15.40 9.95
N GLN A 44 9.44 15.87 8.88
CA GLN A 44 10.76 16.51 8.94
C GLN A 44 10.65 17.98 9.40
N ASP A 45 9.49 18.61 9.25
CA ASP A 45 9.22 20.04 9.55
C ASP A 45 8.74 20.27 11.00
N GLY A 46 9.35 19.56 11.96
CA GLY A 46 9.06 19.70 13.39
C GLY A 46 10.08 20.60 14.11
N ASN A 47 9.62 21.34 15.13
CA ASN A 47 10.51 21.97 16.10
C ASN A 47 10.51 21.14 17.40
N LYS A 48 11.27 21.57 18.42
CA LYS A 48 11.38 20.82 19.69
C LYS A 48 10.06 20.78 20.49
N ASP A 49 9.11 21.64 20.14
CA ASP A 49 7.88 21.90 20.90
C ASP A 49 6.63 21.27 20.25
N GLU A 50 6.76 20.70 19.04
CA GLU A 50 5.66 20.06 18.32
C GLU A 50 6.16 18.85 17.51
N VAL A 51 5.60 17.68 17.79
CA VAL A 51 5.79 16.48 16.96
C VAL A 51 4.62 16.36 16.00
N LYS A 52 4.93 16.27 14.71
CA LYS A 52 3.94 15.94 13.67
C LYS A 52 4.14 14.52 13.19
N LEU A 53 3.05 13.78 13.08
CA LEU A 53 3.06 12.45 12.47
C LEU A 53 1.86 12.24 11.56
N THR A 54 2.00 11.31 10.63
CA THR A 54 0.90 10.76 9.82
C THR A 54 1.05 9.23 9.76
N ILE A 55 0.06 8.54 9.20
CA ILE A 55 0.12 7.09 8.98
C ILE A 55 0.00 6.81 7.49
N ASN A 56 1.02 6.15 6.93
CA ASN A 56 0.94 5.55 5.61
C ASN A 56 0.70 4.05 5.78
N PHE A 57 -0.04 3.44 4.87
CA PHE A 57 -0.33 2.03 4.91
C PHE A 57 -0.54 1.48 3.51
N GLY A 58 -0.36 0.17 3.34
CA GLY A 58 -0.37 -0.42 2.02
C GLY A 58 -0.32 -1.94 2.03
N VAL A 59 -0.41 -2.51 0.83
CA VAL A 59 -0.26 -3.93 0.55
C VAL A 59 0.82 -4.12 -0.50
N TYR A 60 1.82 -4.93 -0.14
CA TYR A 60 2.86 -5.41 -1.03
C TYR A 60 2.51 -6.82 -1.52
N SER A 61 2.47 -7.01 -2.84
CA SER A 61 2.34 -8.34 -3.46
C SER A 61 3.71 -8.84 -3.86
N ASP A 62 4.10 -9.99 -3.32
CA ASP A 62 5.36 -10.65 -3.68
C ASP A 62 5.35 -11.14 -5.13
N LEU A 63 4.19 -11.53 -5.65
CA LEU A 63 4.03 -11.85 -7.07
C LEU A 63 4.34 -10.64 -7.96
N LEU A 64 3.77 -9.48 -7.65
CA LEU A 64 4.06 -8.26 -8.40
C LEU A 64 5.52 -7.85 -8.23
N GLY A 65 6.02 -7.86 -6.99
CA GLY A 65 7.40 -7.50 -6.66
C GLY A 65 8.44 -8.25 -7.48
N LYS A 66 8.26 -9.57 -7.66
CA LYS A 66 9.15 -10.42 -8.49
C LYS A 66 9.30 -9.94 -9.93
N VAL A 67 8.29 -9.29 -10.46
CA VAL A 67 8.22 -8.91 -11.88
C VAL A 67 8.53 -7.42 -12.06
N VAL A 68 8.08 -6.57 -11.14
CA VAL A 68 8.12 -5.11 -11.33
C VAL A 68 9.17 -4.38 -10.51
N ASP A 69 9.67 -4.99 -9.42
CA ASP A 69 10.65 -4.33 -8.54
C ASP A 69 12.07 -4.68 -8.98
N PHE A 70 12.85 -3.66 -9.33
CA PHE A 70 14.24 -3.83 -9.77
C PHE A 70 15.15 -4.41 -8.68
N ASP A 71 14.84 -4.14 -7.41
CA ASP A 71 15.61 -4.58 -6.24
C ASP A 71 14.89 -5.66 -5.40
N TYR A 72 13.99 -6.41 -6.04
CA TYR A 72 13.25 -7.50 -5.41
C TYR A 72 14.17 -8.45 -4.64
N ASP A 73 13.86 -8.64 -3.36
CA ASP A 73 14.59 -9.51 -2.45
C ASP A 73 13.61 -10.14 -1.46
N ASN A 74 13.32 -11.42 -1.66
CA ASN A 74 12.37 -12.18 -0.85
C ASN A 74 12.80 -12.37 0.62
N SER A 75 14.04 -12.02 0.97
CA SER A 75 14.54 -12.04 2.35
C SER A 75 14.26 -10.73 3.08
N LYS A 76 13.94 -9.65 2.35
CA LYS A 76 13.64 -8.35 2.94
C LYS A 76 12.15 -8.22 3.24
N VAL A 77 11.87 -7.60 4.38
CA VAL A 77 10.53 -7.11 4.69
C VAL A 77 10.32 -5.80 3.91
N PRO A 78 9.30 -5.71 3.05
CA PRO A 78 9.06 -4.52 2.23
C PRO A 78 8.73 -3.29 3.08
N ASP A 79 8.96 -2.11 2.51
CA ASP A 79 8.53 -0.85 3.10
C ASP A 79 7.20 -0.42 2.46
N VAL A 80 6.39 0.43 3.11
CA VAL A 80 5.09 0.79 2.51
C VAL A 80 5.25 1.55 1.18
N TRP A 81 6.36 2.24 0.98
CA TRP A 81 6.69 2.95 -0.26
C TRP A 81 6.97 2.03 -1.45
N SER A 82 7.33 0.76 -1.20
CA SER A 82 7.47 -0.25 -2.24
C SER A 82 6.17 -1.02 -2.49
N SER A 83 5.09 -0.71 -1.77
CA SER A 83 3.81 -1.40 -1.93
C SER A 83 3.11 -1.00 -3.22
N GLN A 84 2.63 -1.98 -3.97
CA GLN A 84 1.89 -1.73 -5.21
C GLN A 84 0.55 -1.04 -4.95
N TRP A 85 -0.05 -1.29 -3.78
CA TRP A 85 -1.14 -0.47 -3.26
C TRP A 85 -0.69 0.24 -1.99
N GLN A 86 -0.81 1.56 -1.93
CA GLN A 86 -0.55 2.33 -0.72
C GLN A 86 -1.43 3.58 -0.67
N ALA A 87 -1.65 4.05 0.55
CA ALA A 87 -2.36 5.28 0.83
C ALA A 87 -1.86 5.92 2.12
N ARG A 88 -2.26 7.18 2.33
CA ARG A 88 -2.11 7.87 3.60
C ARG A 88 -3.47 7.95 4.28
N ILE A 89 -3.50 7.94 5.62
CA ILE A 89 -4.75 8.01 6.38
C ILE A 89 -5.61 9.21 6.00
N GLY A 90 -4.99 10.34 5.65
CA GLY A 90 -5.68 11.53 5.18
C GLY A 90 -6.54 11.33 3.93
N ASP A 91 -6.16 10.39 3.05
CA ASP A 91 -6.93 10.05 1.84
C ASP A 91 -8.33 9.45 2.17
N PHE A 92 -8.54 9.00 3.42
CA PHE A 92 -9.78 8.35 3.90
C PHE A 92 -10.57 9.18 4.91
N LEU A 93 -10.10 10.38 5.26
CA LEU A 93 -10.83 11.27 6.15
C LEU A 93 -11.83 12.14 5.37
N PRO A 94 -12.89 12.68 5.99
CA PRO A 94 -13.99 13.38 5.30
C PRO A 94 -13.57 14.50 4.35
N ASP A 95 -12.44 15.16 4.61
CA ASP A 95 -11.93 16.24 3.78
C ASP A 95 -10.94 15.76 2.69
N GLY A 96 -10.58 14.47 2.66
CA GLY A 96 -9.68 13.88 1.67
C GLY A 96 -8.32 14.57 1.57
N HIS A 97 -7.86 15.18 2.66
CA HIS A 97 -6.65 16.01 2.71
C HIS A 97 -5.52 15.33 3.46
N ASP A 98 -4.30 15.80 3.19
CA ASP A 98 -3.10 15.37 3.91
C ASP A 98 -3.24 15.65 5.42
N PHE A 99 -3.44 14.60 6.19
CA PHE A 99 -3.72 14.69 7.62
C PHE A 99 -2.47 14.39 8.45
N TRP A 100 -2.16 15.34 9.35
CA TRP A 100 -1.05 15.25 10.28
C TRP A 100 -1.53 15.57 11.69
N TRP A 101 -1.37 14.63 12.62
CA TRP A 101 -1.52 14.94 14.04
C TRP A 101 -0.41 15.90 14.45
N LYS A 102 -0.78 16.95 15.16
CA LYS A 102 0.15 17.89 15.81
C LYS A 102 0.11 17.62 17.31
N ILE A 103 1.22 17.17 17.87
CA ILE A 103 1.29 16.70 19.25
C ILE A 103 2.29 17.56 20.02
N GLN A 104 1.78 18.26 21.03
CA GLN A 104 2.59 19.00 21.98
C GLN A 104 2.97 18.11 23.18
N PRO A 105 4.14 18.31 23.81
CA PRO A 105 4.58 17.51 24.95
C PRO A 105 3.61 17.49 26.14
N GLU A 106 2.89 18.60 26.37
CA GLU A 106 1.92 18.76 27.45
C GLU A 106 0.49 18.40 27.03
N GLY A 107 0.31 17.96 25.78
CA GLY A 107 -0.99 17.69 25.17
C GLY A 107 -1.64 16.37 25.62
N ASN A 108 -2.87 16.16 25.16
CA ASN A 108 -3.65 14.96 25.50
C ASN A 108 -3.23 13.73 24.68
N LEU A 109 -2.07 13.17 25.04
CA LEU A 109 -1.50 12.00 24.39
C LEU A 109 -2.46 10.79 24.38
N CYS A 110 -3.25 10.62 25.45
CA CYS A 110 -4.22 9.52 25.56
C CYS A 110 -5.34 9.62 24.53
N GLU A 111 -5.91 10.82 24.33
CA GLU A 111 -6.93 11.04 23.30
C GLU A 111 -6.38 10.80 21.90
N ILE A 112 -5.15 11.23 21.63
CA ILE A 112 -4.50 11.02 20.33
C ILE A 112 -4.26 9.53 20.08
N ILE A 113 -3.78 8.79 21.09
CA ILE A 113 -3.60 7.34 20.97
C ILE A 113 -4.93 6.64 20.72
N SER A 114 -5.99 7.00 21.46
CA SER A 114 -7.32 6.42 21.25
C SER A 114 -7.81 6.68 19.83
N ASN A 115 -7.71 7.92 19.36
CA ASN A 115 -8.10 8.29 18.00
C ASN A 115 -7.30 7.54 16.93
N ILE A 116 -5.99 7.36 17.12
CA ILE A 116 -5.16 6.58 16.21
C ILE A 116 -5.62 5.11 16.18
N ILE A 117 -5.88 4.50 17.34
CA ILE A 117 -6.37 3.12 17.41
C ILE A 117 -7.71 2.99 16.69
N ASP A 118 -8.63 3.93 16.90
CA ASP A 118 -9.92 3.95 16.23
C ASP A 118 -9.78 4.04 14.71
N LEU A 119 -8.89 4.91 14.21
CA LEU A 119 -8.63 5.04 12.77
C LEU A 119 -7.94 3.80 12.20
N ILE A 120 -7.03 3.18 12.96
CA ILE A 120 -6.43 1.92 12.54
C ILE A 120 -7.51 0.84 12.44
N GLN A 121 -8.33 0.69 13.48
CA GLN A 121 -9.34 -0.37 13.56
C GLN A 121 -10.44 -0.23 12.51
N ASN A 122 -10.93 0.98 12.30
CA ASN A 122 -12.13 1.21 11.50
C ASN A 122 -11.85 1.58 10.05
N ILE A 123 -10.60 1.95 9.72
CA ILE A 123 -10.21 2.35 8.34
C ILE A 123 -9.04 1.51 7.85
N ILE A 124 -7.89 1.58 8.52
CA ILE A 124 -6.63 1.03 7.98
C ILE A 124 -6.71 -0.50 7.86
N LEU A 125 -7.14 -1.20 8.91
CA LEU A 125 -7.23 -2.65 8.89
C LEU A 125 -8.23 -3.16 7.83
N PRO A 126 -9.48 -2.66 7.75
CA PRO A 126 -10.40 -3.05 6.68
C PRO A 126 -9.85 -2.83 5.27
N GLU A 127 -9.15 -1.72 5.03
CA GLU A 127 -8.58 -1.41 3.71
C GLU A 127 -7.39 -2.32 3.35
N ILE A 128 -6.56 -2.69 4.33
CA ILE A 128 -5.52 -3.72 4.14
C ILE A 128 -6.17 -5.08 3.87
N ASP A 129 -7.12 -5.50 4.69
CA ASP A 129 -7.75 -6.82 4.60
C ASP A 129 -8.47 -7.03 3.25
N LYS A 130 -9.13 -5.99 2.73
CA LYS A 130 -9.76 -6.00 1.40
C LYS A 130 -8.78 -6.32 0.27
N ARG A 131 -7.50 -6.01 0.46
CA ARG A 131 -6.46 -6.04 -0.58
C ARG A 131 -5.33 -7.01 -0.26
N LEU A 132 -5.33 -7.68 0.88
CA LEU A 132 -4.16 -8.44 1.34
C LEU A 132 -3.82 -9.63 0.43
N THR A 133 -4.80 -10.17 -0.31
CA THR A 133 -4.60 -11.27 -1.27
C THR A 133 -4.44 -10.76 -2.69
N ASP A 134 -3.82 -11.57 -3.56
CA ASP A 134 -3.70 -11.27 -5.00
C ASP A 134 -5.07 -11.04 -5.65
N GLU A 135 -6.08 -11.84 -5.26
CA GLU A 135 -7.46 -11.64 -5.72
C GLU A 135 -8.05 -10.31 -5.21
N GLY A 136 -7.75 -9.92 -3.97
CA GLY A 136 -8.18 -8.63 -3.39
C GLY A 136 -7.56 -7.43 -4.10
N LEU A 137 -6.27 -7.49 -4.43
CA LEU A 137 -5.58 -6.48 -5.25
C LEU A 137 -6.17 -6.41 -6.64
N MET A 138 -6.33 -7.56 -7.31
CA MET A 138 -6.91 -7.62 -8.65
C MET A 138 -8.32 -7.04 -8.70
N LYS A 139 -9.19 -7.38 -7.74
CA LYS A 139 -10.54 -6.79 -7.61
C LYS A 139 -10.48 -5.28 -7.42
N SER A 140 -9.52 -4.78 -6.65
CA SER A 140 -9.36 -3.35 -6.41
C SER A 140 -8.83 -2.61 -7.64
N LEU A 141 -7.93 -3.21 -8.42
CA LEU A 141 -7.48 -2.68 -9.71
C LEU A 141 -8.64 -2.56 -10.70
N ILE A 142 -9.47 -3.60 -10.83
CA ILE A 142 -10.61 -3.62 -11.75
C ILE A 142 -11.65 -2.55 -11.37
N LYS A 143 -11.86 -2.31 -10.07
CA LYS A 143 -12.77 -1.27 -9.58
C LYS A 143 -12.24 0.16 -9.72
N GLY A 144 -10.93 0.33 -9.96
CA GLY A 144 -10.27 1.63 -9.93
C GLY A 144 -9.98 2.14 -8.52
N ASP A 145 -9.91 1.25 -7.52
CA ASP A 145 -9.66 1.57 -6.10
C ASP A 145 -8.15 1.66 -5.77
N PHE A 146 -7.29 1.73 -6.77
CA PHE A 146 -5.86 1.98 -6.60
C PHE A 146 -5.61 3.49 -6.64
N THR A 147 -5.44 4.06 -5.45
CA THR A 147 -5.04 5.46 -5.31
C THR A 147 -3.64 5.65 -5.89
N ARG A 148 -3.46 6.69 -6.71
CA ARG A 148 -2.15 7.15 -7.22
C ARG A 148 -1.43 6.19 -8.20
N SER A 149 -2.09 5.19 -8.78
CA SER A 149 -1.53 4.40 -9.89
C SER A 149 -1.80 5.06 -11.24
N THR A 150 -0.87 4.90 -12.18
CA THR A 150 -1.08 5.24 -13.59
C THR A 150 -1.89 4.15 -14.30
N ALA A 151 -2.47 4.48 -15.46
CA ALA A 151 -3.13 3.50 -16.31
C ALA A 151 -2.17 2.36 -16.73
N VAL A 152 -0.90 2.69 -16.98
CA VAL A 152 0.15 1.71 -17.34
C VAL A 152 0.47 0.79 -16.17
N GLU A 153 0.68 1.31 -14.96
CA GLU A 153 0.93 0.46 -13.78
C GLU A 153 -0.25 -0.48 -13.50
N THR A 154 -1.47 0.06 -13.58
CA THR A 154 -2.70 -0.72 -13.42
C THR A 154 -2.76 -1.86 -14.44
N PHE A 155 -2.41 -1.56 -15.69
CA PHE A 155 -2.30 -2.56 -16.76
C PHE A 155 -1.22 -3.61 -16.48
N LYS A 156 -0.01 -3.20 -16.08
CA LYS A 156 1.08 -4.14 -15.75
C LYS A 156 0.66 -5.09 -14.64
N TYR A 157 0.10 -4.58 -13.54
CA TYR A 157 -0.30 -5.41 -12.41
C TYR A 157 -1.43 -6.38 -12.76
N LEU A 158 -2.46 -5.90 -13.48
CA LEU A 158 -3.59 -6.74 -13.86
C LEU A 158 -3.16 -7.89 -14.78
N THR A 159 -2.30 -7.61 -15.76
CA THR A 159 -1.79 -8.64 -16.69
C THR A 159 -0.90 -9.67 -15.99
N ILE A 160 -0.08 -9.27 -15.01
CA ILE A 160 0.69 -10.21 -14.16
C ILE A 160 -0.24 -11.15 -13.39
N PHE A 161 -1.27 -10.61 -12.73
CA PHE A 161 -2.22 -11.43 -11.99
C PHE A 161 -2.97 -12.42 -12.89
N LEU A 162 -3.47 -11.96 -14.03
CA LEU A 162 -4.21 -12.80 -14.98
C LEU A 162 -3.31 -13.90 -15.56
N LYS A 163 -2.07 -13.57 -15.92
CA LYS A 163 -1.07 -14.54 -16.36
C LYS A 163 -0.78 -15.59 -15.28
N ALA A 164 -0.52 -15.16 -14.04
CA ALA A 164 -0.24 -16.07 -12.93
C ALA A 164 -1.42 -17.00 -12.60
N LYS A 165 -2.66 -16.52 -12.78
CA LYS A 165 -3.89 -17.32 -12.62
C LYS A 165 -4.15 -18.27 -13.80
N GLY A 166 -3.49 -18.07 -14.94
CA GLY A 166 -3.76 -18.80 -16.18
C GLY A 166 -5.06 -18.37 -16.88
N ASP A 167 -5.55 -17.17 -16.59
CA ASP A 167 -6.81 -16.63 -17.13
C ASP A 167 -6.55 -15.95 -18.49
N ILE A 168 -6.28 -16.77 -19.50
CA ILE A 168 -5.81 -16.30 -20.83
C ILE A 168 -6.86 -15.47 -21.55
N GLU A 169 -8.14 -15.82 -21.42
CA GLU A 169 -9.24 -15.07 -22.04
C GLU A 169 -9.32 -13.64 -21.50
N ALA A 170 -9.36 -13.50 -20.17
CA ALA A 170 -9.36 -12.18 -19.54
C ALA A 170 -8.06 -11.40 -19.79
N LEU A 171 -6.91 -12.08 -19.85
CA LEU A 171 -5.64 -11.47 -20.19
C LEU A 171 -5.68 -10.84 -21.59
N ASN A 172 -6.17 -11.58 -22.60
CA ASN A 172 -6.31 -11.08 -23.96
C ASN A 172 -7.26 -9.89 -24.03
N GLU A 173 -8.41 -9.96 -23.36
CA GLU A 173 -9.37 -8.85 -23.33
C GLU A 173 -8.73 -7.56 -22.76
N VAL A 174 -8.00 -7.67 -21.63
CA VAL A 174 -7.32 -6.54 -21.01
C VAL A 174 -6.26 -5.94 -21.94
N VAL A 175 -5.47 -6.78 -22.60
CA VAL A 175 -4.44 -6.34 -23.55
C VAL A 175 -5.05 -5.61 -24.74
N GLU A 176 -6.03 -6.20 -25.41
CA GLU A 176 -6.70 -5.60 -26.56
C GLU A 176 -7.33 -4.25 -26.18
N LYS A 177 -8.06 -4.22 -25.06
CA LYS A 177 -8.75 -3.01 -24.60
C LYS A 177 -7.78 -1.90 -24.22
N PHE A 178 -6.65 -2.21 -23.57
CA PHE A 178 -5.66 -1.20 -23.21
C PHE A 178 -4.97 -0.63 -24.45
N MET A 179 -4.59 -1.49 -25.41
CA MET A 179 -3.89 -1.09 -26.64
C MET A 179 -4.72 -0.18 -27.55
N GLN A 180 -6.05 -0.26 -27.48
CA GLN A 180 -6.95 0.62 -28.22
C GLN A 180 -7.11 2.02 -27.59
N GLN A 181 -6.79 2.18 -26.30
CA GLN A 181 -6.91 3.44 -25.57
C GLN A 181 -5.77 4.42 -25.89
N PRO A 182 -5.96 5.73 -25.66
CA PRO A 182 -4.91 6.74 -25.85
C PRO A 182 -3.62 6.40 -25.09
N ASP A 183 -3.71 5.89 -23.85
CA ASP A 183 -2.54 5.51 -23.06
C ASP A 183 -1.80 4.31 -23.65
N GLY A 184 -2.51 3.29 -24.15
CA GLY A 184 -1.88 2.16 -24.83
C GLY A 184 -1.09 2.58 -26.08
N LYS A 185 -1.61 3.55 -26.84
CA LYS A 185 -0.88 4.14 -27.98
C LYS A 185 0.32 4.97 -27.54
N LYS A 186 0.14 5.78 -26.49
CA LYS A 186 1.18 6.67 -25.95
C LYS A 186 2.36 5.89 -25.37
N TYR A 187 2.08 4.79 -24.68
CA TYR A 187 3.08 3.99 -23.96
C TYR A 187 3.35 2.63 -24.63
N HIS A 188 3.12 2.53 -25.95
CA HIS A 188 3.18 1.28 -26.71
C HIS A 188 4.44 0.46 -26.46
N ASN A 189 5.63 1.08 -26.47
CA ASN A 189 6.89 0.37 -26.27
C ASN A 189 7.01 -0.22 -24.85
N ILE A 190 6.64 0.56 -23.82
CA ILE A 190 6.65 0.10 -22.42
C ILE A 190 5.69 -1.08 -22.22
N VAL A 191 4.50 -0.99 -22.84
CA VAL A 191 3.50 -2.07 -22.79
C VAL A 191 4.03 -3.32 -23.48
N LYS A 192 4.64 -3.16 -24.65
CA LYS A 192 5.19 -4.29 -25.42
C LYS A 192 6.33 -4.98 -24.67
N GLU A 193 7.27 -4.21 -24.12
CA GLU A 193 8.37 -4.73 -23.30
C GLU A 193 7.83 -5.51 -22.09
N HIS A 194 6.84 -4.97 -21.38
CA HIS A 194 6.17 -5.67 -20.27
C HIS A 194 5.50 -6.97 -20.72
N LEU A 195 4.81 -6.97 -21.87
CA LEU A 195 4.17 -8.18 -22.38
C LEU A 195 5.20 -9.26 -22.75
N GLU A 196 6.36 -8.86 -23.29
CA GLU A 196 7.49 -9.76 -23.53
C GLU A 196 8.05 -10.30 -22.19
N GLU A 197 8.20 -9.47 -21.15
CA GLU A 197 8.67 -9.85 -19.80
C GLU A 197 7.78 -10.92 -19.13
N ILE A 198 6.45 -10.84 -19.31
CA ILE A 198 5.51 -11.83 -18.75
C ILE A 198 5.26 -13.04 -19.68
N GLU A 199 6.06 -13.19 -20.74
CA GLU A 199 5.94 -14.24 -21.75
C GLU A 199 4.51 -14.31 -22.31
N TYR A 200 3.95 -13.14 -22.65
CA TYR A 200 2.68 -13.06 -23.35
C TYR A 200 2.88 -13.41 -24.83
N SER A 201 2.16 -14.42 -25.33
CA SER A 201 2.15 -14.81 -26.73
C SER A 201 0.70 -14.83 -27.20
N ASN A 202 0.40 -14.03 -28.23
CA ASN A 202 -0.88 -14.03 -28.94
C ASN A 202 -0.93 -15.13 -29.99
#